data_AF-A0A9D6W205-F1
#
_entry.id   AF-A0A9D6W205-F1
#
_cell.length_a   1.000
_cell.length_b   1.000
_cell.length_c   1.000
_cell.angle_alpha   90.00
_cell.angle_beta   90.00
_cell.angle_gamma   90.00
#
_symmetry.space_group_name_H-M   'P 1'
#
loop_
_entity.id
_entity.type
_entity.pdbx_description
1 polymer ?
#
loop_
_entity_poly.entity_id
_entity_poly.type
_entity_poly.pdbx_seq_one_letter_code
_entity_poly.pdbx_strand_id
1 'polypeptide(L)'
;MRRTPLPPGGGRNVAGLPPPPTAGRRPPLPVLPALLLFAATACGGAATRSGDGEVRDDAVTPGDADEAFDDATDGETPPVPAPPLADDEGRAVFYIGVNLGEETKRPPDFLPDLGDGELELLEEWGVTLVRFLVLWEAIEPERGVFDEAYLGTVRAQLDRLAAHGIDAVLDMHQDIFGRGFGFAGAPRWACDEAHYADFTPMEPWFMNYFSEDVEACFDALWSDRTLWDELRDAWAHAAAALGAHPAVIGFDLFNEPFQGSIATTTFEREVLPAFHAHLAAAFTGAAAAKRVFVEPAVTYDFSPQTRLPPFAAGEGFAPHYYPTFVAAGSYSGRESDVAADLRDMAGDAARLGGPLFLGEFGIANDAGDAAAYLADMIDGTLALGGSMAPWDFSRGGPGGYGLRDPDGVPYPCAAALRRPYVHRLAGRLVSTTYDRATGTLDVTWEETGLEAPSIFVVPTGPECRLESVSSTTDPAGSFTVAAGTHANRLVLDVSAAVPVHSFRLVRPCADAAP
;
A
#
# COMPACT_ATOMS: atom_id res chain seq x y z
N MET A 1 -7.64 -16.95 -59.43
CA MET A 1 -8.85 -17.55 -58.81
C MET A 1 -10.00 -16.56 -58.98
N ARG A 2 -11.07 -16.97 -59.66
CA ARG A 2 -12.18 -16.11 -60.09
C ARG A 2 -13.20 -15.94 -58.95
N ARG A 3 -13.74 -14.72 -58.84
CA ARG A 3 -14.82 -14.28 -57.95
C ARG A 3 -16.14 -15.00 -58.23
N THR A 4 -16.92 -15.22 -57.17
CA THR A 4 -18.38 -15.39 -57.22
C THR A 4 -19.01 -14.57 -56.08
N PRO A 5 -20.04 -13.74 -56.33
CA PRO A 5 -20.70 -12.93 -55.30
C PRO A 5 -21.94 -13.63 -54.70
N LEU A 6 -22.22 -13.36 -53.42
CA LEU A 6 -23.42 -13.77 -52.69
C LEU A 6 -24.61 -12.82 -52.95
N PRO A 7 -25.87 -13.28 -52.83
CA PRO A 7 -27.07 -12.55 -53.21
C PRO A 7 -27.60 -11.62 -52.09
N PRO A 8 -28.49 -10.64 -52.41
CA PRO A 8 -29.09 -9.76 -51.42
C PRO A 8 -30.37 -10.36 -50.85
N GLY A 9 -30.48 -10.38 -49.53
CA GLY A 9 -31.72 -10.56 -48.78
C GLY A 9 -31.50 -9.94 -47.40
N GLY A 10 -32.39 -9.19 -46.79
CA GLY A 10 -33.78 -8.87 -47.03
C GLY A 10 -34.20 -8.14 -45.76
N GLY A 11 -34.68 -6.90 -45.88
CA GLY A 11 -35.00 -6.07 -44.73
C GLY A 11 -36.12 -6.66 -43.88
N ARG A 12 -35.94 -6.62 -42.56
CA ARG A 12 -37.03 -6.63 -41.60
C ARG A 12 -36.92 -5.41 -40.70
N ASN A 13 -37.93 -4.56 -40.83
CA ASN A 13 -38.29 -3.52 -39.86
C ASN A 13 -38.46 -4.15 -38.47
N VAL A 14 -37.79 -3.56 -37.47
CA VAL A 14 -38.20 -3.63 -36.07
C VAL A 14 -38.37 -2.19 -35.60
N ALA A 15 -39.49 -1.96 -34.94
CA ALA A 15 -40.05 -0.66 -34.60
C ALA A 15 -39.13 0.21 -33.74
N GLY A 16 -39.22 1.52 -33.95
CA GLY A 16 -38.48 2.55 -33.22
C GLY A 16 -38.75 2.54 -31.72
N LEU A 17 -37.67 2.67 -30.96
CA LEU A 17 -37.68 3.09 -29.57
C LEU A 17 -37.95 4.61 -29.50
N PRO A 18 -38.70 5.10 -28.50
CA PRO A 18 -38.98 6.52 -28.36
C PRO A 18 -37.70 7.30 -28.00
N PRO A 19 -37.61 8.59 -28.38
CA PRO A 19 -36.47 9.43 -28.02
C PRO A 19 -36.42 9.66 -26.50
N PRO A 20 -35.22 9.89 -25.93
CA PRO A 20 -35.07 10.17 -24.51
C PRO A 20 -35.78 11.48 -24.13
N PRO A 21 -36.30 11.58 -22.89
CA PRO A 21 -36.98 12.79 -22.44
C PRO A 21 -36.00 13.97 -22.39
N THR A 22 -36.39 15.08 -23.02
CA THR A 22 -35.72 16.36 -22.90
C THR A 22 -35.72 16.81 -21.44
N ALA A 23 -34.55 16.90 -20.83
CA ALA A 23 -34.38 17.43 -19.48
C ALA A 23 -34.68 18.94 -19.48
N GLY A 24 -35.83 19.32 -18.92
CA GLY A 24 -36.13 20.70 -18.59
C GLY A 24 -35.22 21.15 -17.45
N ARG A 25 -34.49 22.26 -17.66
CA ARG A 25 -33.72 22.97 -16.64
C ARG A 25 -34.60 23.23 -15.40
N ARG A 26 -34.31 22.53 -14.30
CA ARG A 26 -34.65 22.97 -12.95
C ARG A 26 -33.40 23.58 -12.32
N PRO A 27 -33.51 24.70 -11.57
CA PRO A 27 -32.36 25.23 -10.86
C PRO A 27 -31.94 24.21 -9.77
N PRO A 28 -30.64 24.06 -9.49
CA PRO A 28 -30.20 23.16 -8.43
C PRO A 28 -30.65 23.70 -7.07
N LEU A 29 -31.26 22.81 -6.27
CA LEU A 29 -31.38 23.00 -4.82
C LEU A 29 -29.99 22.80 -4.23
N PRO A 30 -29.57 23.59 -3.22
CA PRO A 30 -28.25 23.47 -2.64
C PRO A 30 -28.16 22.15 -1.88
N VAL A 31 -27.29 21.27 -2.33
CA VAL A 31 -26.77 20.18 -1.50
C VAL A 31 -25.73 20.84 -0.60
N LEU A 32 -26.02 20.95 0.70
CA LEU A 32 -25.00 21.35 1.67
C LEU A 32 -23.96 20.22 1.75
N PRO A 33 -22.68 20.48 1.50
CA PRO A 33 -21.64 19.57 1.95
C PRO A 33 -21.65 19.58 3.49
N ALA A 34 -21.53 18.40 4.10
CA ALA A 34 -21.27 18.30 5.52
C ALA A 34 -19.93 18.99 5.81
N LEU A 35 -19.98 20.21 6.34
CA LEU A 35 -18.83 20.95 6.81
C LEU A 35 -18.16 20.17 7.94
N LEU A 36 -17.03 19.52 7.66
CA LEU A 36 -16.02 19.19 8.67
C LEU A 36 -15.36 20.50 9.09
N LEU A 37 -15.87 21.10 10.17
CA LEU A 37 -15.28 22.30 10.77
C LEU A 37 -13.98 21.92 11.50
N PHE A 38 -12.83 22.31 10.95
CA PHE A 38 -11.57 22.36 11.68
C PHE A 38 -11.55 23.62 12.57
N ALA A 39 -11.62 23.43 13.89
CA ALA A 39 -11.41 24.51 14.84
C ALA A 39 -9.92 24.62 15.17
N ALA A 40 -9.24 25.57 14.54
CA ALA A 40 -7.96 26.07 15.00
C ALA A 40 -8.15 26.87 16.30
N THR A 41 -7.45 26.49 17.37
CA THR A 41 -7.21 27.42 18.48
C THR A 41 -5.81 27.25 19.04
N ALA A 42 -4.97 28.27 18.81
CA ALA A 42 -3.66 28.42 19.40
C ALA A 42 -3.77 29.08 20.78
N CYS A 43 -3.05 28.49 21.74
CA CYS A 43 -2.39 29.04 22.95
C CYS A 43 -3.10 30.05 23.87
N GLY A 44 -3.08 29.73 25.17
CA GLY A 44 -3.03 30.75 26.23
C GLY A 44 -3.13 30.24 27.68
N GLY A 45 -1.99 30.03 28.34
CA GLY A 45 -1.80 30.47 29.74
C GLY A 45 -2.18 29.52 30.87
N ALA A 46 -1.17 29.14 31.66
CA ALA A 46 -1.26 28.42 32.92
C ALA A 46 -2.03 29.17 34.04
N ALA A 47 -2.77 28.44 34.88
CA ALA A 47 -2.85 28.67 36.33
C ALA A 47 -3.50 27.49 37.08
N THR A 48 -2.93 27.21 38.23
CA THR A 48 -3.23 26.16 39.22
C THR A 48 -4.59 26.31 39.92
N ARG A 49 -5.19 25.19 40.37
CA ARG A 49 -5.51 24.79 41.78
C ARG A 49 -6.89 24.11 41.96
N SER A 50 -6.84 22.90 42.53
CA SER A 50 -7.68 22.32 43.61
C SER A 50 -9.21 22.45 43.61
N GLY A 51 -9.91 21.33 43.77
CA GLY A 51 -11.25 21.31 44.37
C GLY A 51 -11.97 19.98 44.17
N ASP A 52 -12.09 19.21 45.26
CA ASP A 52 -12.90 18.00 45.40
C ASP A 52 -14.40 18.22 45.09
N GLY A 53 -15.12 17.16 44.72
CA GLY A 53 -16.59 17.19 44.72
C GLY A 53 -17.26 16.10 43.92
N GLU A 54 -17.41 14.93 44.53
CA GLU A 54 -18.22 13.79 44.10
C GLU A 54 -19.74 14.09 44.24
N VAL A 55 -20.58 13.29 43.54
CA VAL A 55 -21.94 12.81 43.93
C VAL A 55 -23.17 13.20 43.06
N ARG A 56 -23.63 12.19 42.29
CA ARG A 56 -25.01 11.63 42.02
C ARG A 56 -26.01 12.20 41.00
N ASP A 57 -26.37 11.28 40.08
CA ASP A 57 -27.70 10.72 39.74
C ASP A 57 -28.97 11.59 39.86
N ASP A 58 -29.75 11.69 38.77
CA ASP A 58 -30.98 10.88 38.61
C ASP A 58 -31.77 11.17 37.31
N ALA A 59 -32.38 10.10 36.80
CA ALA A 59 -33.67 10.00 36.10
C ALA A 59 -33.80 10.22 34.57
N VAL A 60 -33.94 9.08 33.89
CA VAL A 60 -34.57 8.83 32.58
C VAL A 60 -36.10 8.79 32.70
N THR A 61 -36.83 9.22 31.66
CA THR A 61 -38.13 8.62 31.24
C THR A 61 -38.34 8.74 29.71
N PRO A 62 -39.20 7.88 29.10
CA PRO A 62 -38.95 7.25 27.79
C PRO A 62 -39.98 7.57 26.68
N GLY A 63 -39.69 7.18 25.43
CA GLY A 63 -40.68 7.08 24.35
C GLY A 63 -40.12 6.65 22.97
N ASP A 64 -40.43 5.41 22.59
CA ASP A 64 -40.63 4.81 21.24
C ASP A 64 -39.44 4.76 20.24
N ALA A 65 -38.72 3.64 20.02
CA ALA A 65 -39.08 2.37 19.32
C ALA A 65 -39.51 2.60 17.85
N ASP A 66 -38.98 2.01 16.77
CA ASP A 66 -38.14 0.82 16.53
C ASP A 66 -37.49 0.95 15.13
N GLU A 67 -36.20 0.60 15.00
CA GLU A 67 -35.65 -0.30 13.96
C GLU A 67 -34.31 -0.80 14.50
N ALA A 68 -34.40 -1.82 15.37
CA ALA A 68 -33.24 -2.48 15.94
C ALA A 68 -32.58 -3.37 14.86
N PHE A 69 -31.31 -3.10 14.58
CA PHE A 69 -30.41 -4.09 14.00
C PHE A 69 -30.33 -5.26 14.98
N ASP A 70 -30.74 -6.43 14.51
CA ASP A 70 -30.67 -7.69 15.22
C ASP A 70 -29.19 -8.06 15.39
N ASP A 71 -28.64 -7.78 16.58
CA ASP A 71 -27.32 -8.26 17.01
C ASP A 71 -27.43 -9.75 17.37
N ALA A 72 -27.49 -10.57 16.32
CA ALA A 72 -27.20 -11.98 16.42
C ALA A 72 -25.68 -12.14 16.51
N THR A 73 -25.18 -12.22 17.74
CA THR A 73 -23.87 -12.80 18.07
C THR A 73 -23.91 -14.29 17.77
N ASP A 74 -23.91 -14.63 16.47
CA ASP A 74 -23.49 -15.94 16.03
C ASP A 74 -22.00 -16.07 16.37
N GLY A 75 -21.64 -17.20 16.98
CA GLY A 75 -20.26 -17.54 17.30
C GLY A 75 -19.43 -17.71 16.03
N GLU A 76 -19.03 -16.59 15.43
CA GLU A 76 -18.15 -16.56 14.28
C GLU A 76 -16.83 -17.19 14.69
N THR A 77 -16.54 -18.32 14.04
CA THR A 77 -15.18 -18.79 13.86
C THR A 77 -14.34 -17.57 13.46
N PRO A 78 -13.26 -17.23 14.18
CA PRO A 78 -12.46 -16.07 13.80
C PRO A 78 -12.10 -16.18 12.32
N PRO A 79 -12.21 -15.08 11.55
CA PRO A 79 -11.94 -15.13 10.12
C PRO A 79 -10.58 -15.80 9.89
N VAL A 80 -10.53 -16.71 8.92
CA VAL A 80 -9.27 -17.35 8.52
C VAL A 80 -8.31 -16.21 8.19
N PRO A 81 -7.12 -16.14 8.82
CA PRO A 81 -6.16 -15.08 8.54
C PRO A 81 -5.86 -15.02 7.03
N ALA A 82 -5.69 -13.81 6.51
CA ALA A 82 -5.24 -13.63 5.13
C ALA A 82 -3.96 -14.45 4.91
N PRO A 83 -3.84 -15.19 3.78
CA PRO A 83 -2.60 -15.90 3.50
C PRO A 83 -1.46 -14.89 3.34
N PRO A 84 -0.23 -15.16 3.80
CA PRO A 84 0.90 -14.27 3.54
C PRO A 84 1.27 -14.28 2.04
N LEU A 85 2.15 -13.36 1.64
CA LEU A 85 2.85 -13.50 0.37
C LEU A 85 3.67 -14.80 0.36
N ALA A 86 3.95 -15.31 -0.83
CA ALA A 86 4.74 -16.52 -1.01
C ALA A 86 5.80 -16.32 -2.09
N ASP A 87 6.96 -16.94 -1.91
CA ASP A 87 8.01 -16.97 -2.93
C ASP A 87 7.98 -18.23 -3.80
N ASP A 88 8.86 -18.30 -4.79
CA ASP A 88 8.96 -19.42 -5.73
C ASP A 88 9.34 -20.75 -5.06
N GLU A 89 9.88 -20.71 -3.84
CA GLU A 89 10.19 -21.89 -3.01
C GLU A 89 9.02 -22.29 -2.09
N GLY A 90 7.91 -21.55 -2.14
CA GLY A 90 6.70 -21.80 -1.35
C GLY A 90 6.77 -21.30 0.10
N ARG A 91 7.81 -20.54 0.47
CA ARG A 91 7.93 -19.96 1.82
C ARG A 91 6.94 -18.82 1.98
N ALA A 92 6.41 -18.64 3.18
CA ALA A 92 5.69 -17.41 3.53
C ALA A 92 6.68 -16.24 3.57
N VAL A 93 6.30 -15.10 3.00
CA VAL A 93 7.15 -13.91 2.86
C VAL A 93 6.52 -12.73 3.57
N PHE A 94 7.34 -12.00 4.30
CA PHE A 94 6.98 -10.77 5.00
C PHE A 94 8.01 -9.70 4.64
N TYR A 95 7.53 -8.56 4.18
CA TYR A 95 8.36 -7.42 3.82
C TYR A 95 8.16 -6.27 4.78
N ILE A 96 9.27 -5.76 5.31
CA ILE A 96 9.39 -4.36 5.67
C ILE A 96 10.01 -3.66 4.46
N GLY A 97 9.20 -2.88 3.77
CA GLY A 97 9.60 -2.10 2.61
C GLY A 97 9.77 -0.61 2.89
N VAL A 98 9.81 0.16 1.82
CA VAL A 98 9.59 1.62 1.75
C VAL A 98 9.06 1.97 0.35
N ASN A 99 8.37 3.09 0.20
CA ASN A 99 8.15 3.68 -1.12
C ASN A 99 9.46 4.34 -1.63
N LEU A 100 9.66 4.34 -2.95
CA LEU A 100 10.58 5.24 -3.65
C LEU A 100 9.74 6.31 -4.36
N GLY A 101 9.15 7.18 -3.56
CA GLY A 101 7.97 7.97 -3.88
C GLY A 101 8.23 9.38 -4.43
N GLU A 102 8.18 10.37 -3.54
CA GLU A 102 8.14 11.80 -3.86
C GLU A 102 9.27 12.26 -4.79
N GLU A 103 10.49 11.76 -4.58
CA GLU A 103 11.65 12.06 -5.42
C GLU A 103 11.52 11.53 -6.85
N THR A 104 10.59 10.60 -7.13
CA THR A 104 10.30 10.04 -8.48
C THR A 104 9.26 10.86 -9.25
N LYS A 105 8.37 11.58 -8.56
CA LYS A 105 7.19 12.25 -9.17
C LYS A 105 7.55 13.45 -10.07
N ARG A 106 8.59 14.19 -9.70
CA ARG A 106 8.90 15.51 -10.26
C ARG A 106 10.13 15.62 -11.16
N PRO A 107 11.22 14.84 -11.01
CA PRO A 107 12.39 15.05 -11.83
C PRO A 107 12.09 14.72 -13.30
N PRO A 108 12.81 15.33 -14.26
CA PRO A 108 12.52 15.16 -15.69
C PRO A 108 12.64 13.72 -16.21
N ASP A 109 13.41 12.88 -15.51
CA ASP A 109 13.64 11.48 -15.84
C ASP A 109 12.75 10.50 -15.05
N PHE A 110 11.95 11.01 -14.11
CA PHE A 110 11.01 10.21 -13.31
C PHE A 110 11.67 9.05 -12.57
N LEU A 111 12.88 9.26 -12.06
CA LEU A 111 13.65 8.25 -11.35
C LEU A 111 14.01 8.74 -9.94
N PRO A 112 13.99 7.84 -8.95
CA PRO A 112 14.50 8.17 -7.62
C PRO A 112 16.02 8.31 -7.66
N ASP A 113 16.55 9.18 -6.80
CA ASP A 113 17.98 9.22 -6.52
C ASP A 113 18.39 8.05 -5.63
N LEU A 114 18.76 6.95 -6.26
CA LEU A 114 19.13 5.70 -5.61
C LEU A 114 20.64 5.46 -5.79
N GLY A 115 21.50 6.24 -5.15
CA GLY A 115 22.96 6.04 -5.16
C GLY A 115 23.41 4.79 -4.39
N ASP A 116 24.72 4.51 -4.41
CA ASP A 116 25.28 3.37 -3.65
C ASP A 116 25.09 3.58 -2.13
N GLY A 117 25.18 4.82 -1.66
CA GLY A 117 24.91 5.16 -0.26
C GLY A 117 23.45 4.94 0.13
N GLU A 118 22.51 5.22 -0.76
CA GLU A 118 21.08 4.93 -0.54
C GLU A 118 20.79 3.43 -0.46
N LEU A 119 21.43 2.63 -1.32
CA LEU A 119 21.29 1.16 -1.29
C LEU A 119 21.89 0.57 0.00
N GLU A 120 23.06 1.04 0.41
CA GLU A 120 23.67 0.68 1.69
C GLU A 120 22.76 1.05 2.87
N LEU A 121 22.14 2.23 2.84
CA LEU A 121 21.23 2.68 3.88
C LEU A 121 19.96 1.81 3.98
N LEU A 122 19.37 1.41 2.84
CA LEU A 122 18.24 0.48 2.81
C LEU A 122 18.62 -0.88 3.43
N GLU A 123 19.79 -1.40 3.09
CA GLU A 123 20.32 -2.65 3.66
C GLU A 123 20.57 -2.52 5.18
N GLU A 124 21.16 -1.40 5.62
CA GLU A 124 21.38 -1.08 7.03
C GLU A 124 20.08 -0.99 7.83
N TRP A 125 19.01 -0.46 7.23
CA TRP A 125 17.68 -0.41 7.85
C TRP A 125 16.98 -1.77 7.86
N GLY A 126 17.45 -2.74 7.09
CA GLY A 126 16.81 -4.05 6.95
C GLY A 126 15.60 -4.03 6.00
N VAL A 127 15.53 -3.02 5.13
CA VAL A 127 14.52 -2.94 4.07
C VAL A 127 14.79 -4.06 3.07
N THR A 128 13.75 -4.82 2.74
CA THR A 128 13.84 -5.91 1.74
C THR A 128 12.90 -5.74 0.56
N LEU A 129 12.12 -4.66 0.54
CA LEU A 129 11.23 -4.31 -0.55
C LEU A 129 11.28 -2.81 -0.83
N VAL A 130 11.18 -2.44 -2.09
CA VAL A 130 10.74 -1.10 -2.49
C VAL A 130 9.41 -1.16 -3.25
N ARG A 131 8.46 -0.31 -2.90
CA ARG A 131 7.35 0.04 -3.80
C ARG A 131 7.89 1.11 -4.74
N PHE A 132 8.26 0.68 -5.94
CA PHE A 132 8.96 1.48 -6.94
C PHE A 132 7.93 2.12 -7.85
N LEU A 133 7.77 3.43 -7.72
CA LEU A 133 6.86 4.19 -8.57
C LEU A 133 7.33 4.16 -10.02
N VAL A 134 6.41 3.77 -10.90
CA VAL A 134 6.46 4.06 -12.32
C VAL A 134 5.26 4.92 -12.66
N LEU A 135 5.40 5.78 -13.67
CA LEU A 135 4.33 6.71 -14.04
C LEU A 135 3.90 6.42 -15.48
N TRP A 136 2.59 6.46 -15.74
CA TRP A 136 2.08 6.30 -17.10
C TRP A 136 2.71 7.33 -18.04
N GLU A 137 2.88 8.57 -17.58
CA GLU A 137 3.54 9.62 -18.36
C GLU A 137 5.03 9.38 -18.64
N ALA A 138 5.72 8.61 -17.80
CA ALA A 138 7.12 8.26 -18.01
C ALA A 138 7.24 7.10 -18.99
N ILE A 139 6.29 6.15 -18.95
CA ILE A 139 6.25 4.99 -19.84
C ILE A 139 5.75 5.40 -21.24
N GLU A 140 4.75 6.28 -21.31
CA GLU A 140 4.07 6.68 -22.55
C GLU A 140 3.90 8.22 -22.62
N PRO A 141 5.00 8.97 -22.79
CA PRO A 141 4.98 10.44 -22.76
C PRO A 141 4.13 11.08 -23.86
N GLU A 142 4.05 10.42 -25.02
CA GLU A 142 3.14 10.78 -26.11
C GLU A 142 2.30 9.56 -26.47
N ARG A 143 1.03 9.77 -26.83
CA ARG A 143 0.09 8.69 -27.14
C ARG A 143 0.66 7.71 -28.18
N GLY A 144 0.76 6.44 -27.82
CA GLY A 144 1.31 5.34 -28.60
C GLY A 144 2.83 5.34 -28.74
N VAL A 145 3.55 6.20 -28.01
CA VAL A 145 5.02 6.31 -28.04
C VAL A 145 5.57 5.94 -26.67
N PHE A 146 6.14 4.73 -26.58
CA PHE A 146 6.68 4.20 -25.34
C PHE A 146 8.17 4.54 -25.16
N ASP A 147 8.56 4.94 -23.96
CA ASP A 147 9.94 5.29 -23.63
C ASP A 147 10.73 4.07 -23.16
N GLU A 148 11.34 3.37 -24.12
CA GLU A 148 12.21 2.22 -23.87
C GLU A 148 13.50 2.59 -23.11
N ALA A 149 13.96 3.85 -23.18
CA ALA A 149 15.14 4.30 -22.47
C ALA A 149 14.85 4.48 -20.98
N TYR A 150 13.68 5.01 -20.63
CA TYR A 150 13.16 5.04 -19.27
C TYR A 150 13.09 3.62 -18.69
N LEU A 151 12.41 2.69 -19.37
CA LEU A 151 12.29 1.30 -18.91
C LEU A 151 13.66 0.60 -18.77
N GLY A 152 14.60 0.87 -19.68
CA GLY A 152 15.98 0.39 -19.57
C GLY A 152 16.70 0.92 -18.32
N THR A 153 16.39 2.14 -17.89
CA THR A 153 16.98 2.74 -16.69
C THR A 153 16.33 2.21 -15.41
N VAL A 154 15.00 2.03 -15.40
CA VAL A 154 14.30 1.31 -14.32
C VAL A 154 14.87 -0.09 -14.14
N ARG A 155 15.11 -0.82 -15.24
CA ARG A 155 15.75 -2.14 -15.18
C ARG A 155 17.13 -2.10 -14.52
N ALA A 156 17.95 -1.10 -14.81
CA ALA A 156 19.27 -0.95 -14.20
C ALA A 156 19.18 -0.64 -12.69
N GLN A 157 18.17 0.13 -12.25
CA GLN A 157 17.90 0.32 -10.82
C GLN A 157 17.48 -1.00 -10.15
N LEU A 158 16.63 -1.78 -10.81
CA LEU A 158 16.22 -3.10 -10.33
C LEU A 158 17.39 -4.10 -10.24
N ASP A 159 18.33 -4.07 -11.18
CA ASP A 159 19.56 -4.89 -11.11
C ASP A 159 20.37 -4.55 -9.84
N ARG A 160 20.44 -3.26 -9.48
CA ARG A 160 21.13 -2.80 -8.27
C ARG A 160 20.38 -3.18 -6.99
N LEU A 161 19.07 -3.00 -6.94
CA LEU A 161 18.23 -3.48 -5.84
C LEU A 161 18.38 -4.99 -5.61
N ALA A 162 18.34 -5.78 -6.69
CA ALA A 162 18.53 -7.23 -6.66
C ALA A 162 19.90 -7.61 -6.08
N ALA A 163 20.97 -6.86 -6.41
CA ALA A 163 22.31 -7.10 -5.90
C ALA A 163 22.43 -6.87 -4.38
N HIS A 164 21.51 -6.11 -3.77
CA HIS A 164 21.35 -5.94 -2.32
C HIS A 164 20.26 -6.84 -1.71
N GLY A 165 19.67 -7.73 -2.52
CA GLY A 165 18.59 -8.61 -2.09
C GLY A 165 17.27 -7.88 -1.80
N ILE A 166 17.08 -6.69 -2.38
CA ILE A 166 15.87 -5.88 -2.23
C ILE A 166 14.95 -6.20 -3.42
N ASP A 167 13.74 -6.66 -3.09
CA ASP A 167 12.68 -6.93 -4.06
C ASP A 167 11.91 -5.65 -4.38
N ALA A 168 11.08 -5.67 -5.43
CA ALA A 168 10.31 -4.53 -5.90
C ALA A 168 8.87 -4.91 -6.26
N VAL A 169 7.93 -4.08 -5.81
CA VAL A 169 6.60 -3.95 -6.42
C VAL A 169 6.65 -2.73 -7.33
N LEU A 170 6.30 -2.89 -8.59
CA LEU A 170 6.20 -1.76 -9.52
C LEU A 170 4.79 -1.17 -9.43
N ASP A 171 4.69 0.11 -9.10
CA ASP A 171 3.42 0.80 -8.85
C ASP A 171 3.13 1.82 -9.95
N MET A 172 1.98 1.68 -10.62
CA MET A 172 1.50 2.70 -11.57
C MET A 172 0.90 3.87 -10.82
N HIS A 173 1.78 4.78 -10.45
CA HIS A 173 1.46 5.83 -9.50
C HIS A 173 0.75 7.01 -10.16
N GLN A 174 -0.16 7.61 -9.42
CA GLN A 174 -0.77 8.89 -9.77
C GLN A 174 -1.20 9.64 -8.50
N ASP A 175 -1.14 10.96 -8.54
CA ASP A 175 -1.89 11.84 -7.65
C ASP A 175 -2.65 12.85 -8.49
N ILE A 176 -3.91 13.13 -8.11
CA ILE A 176 -4.74 14.15 -8.77
C ILE A 176 -4.72 13.97 -10.29
N PHE A 177 -4.89 12.71 -10.73
CA PHE A 177 -4.88 12.26 -12.12
C PHE A 177 -3.50 12.33 -12.81
N GLY A 178 -2.79 13.45 -12.77
CA GLY A 178 -1.43 13.55 -13.31
C GLY A 178 -0.96 14.95 -13.72
N ARG A 179 0.04 14.98 -14.61
CA ARG A 179 0.81 16.19 -14.99
C ARG A 179 -0.02 17.34 -15.52
N GLY A 180 -1.18 17.04 -16.11
CA GLY A 180 -2.14 18.03 -16.55
C GLY A 180 -2.51 19.07 -15.48
N PHE A 181 -2.67 18.61 -14.24
CA PHE A 181 -3.03 19.39 -13.06
C PHE A 181 -1.83 19.86 -12.21
N GLY A 182 -0.60 19.59 -12.67
CA GLY A 182 0.63 19.90 -11.94
C GLY A 182 1.08 18.83 -10.93
N PHE A 183 0.47 17.65 -10.97
CA PHE A 183 0.82 16.49 -10.15
C PHE A 183 1.48 15.39 -11.02
N ALA A 184 1.60 14.15 -10.54
CA ALA A 184 2.29 13.07 -11.25
C ALA A 184 1.32 11.94 -11.60
N GLY A 185 1.56 11.24 -12.71
CA GLY A 185 0.81 10.03 -13.06
C GLY A 185 0.43 9.96 -14.54
N ALA A 186 -0.82 10.28 -14.87
CA ALA A 186 -1.28 10.23 -16.25
C ALA A 186 -0.59 11.28 -17.13
N PRO A 187 -0.23 10.92 -18.38
CA PRO A 187 0.29 11.89 -19.33
C PRO A 187 -0.78 12.92 -19.69
N ARG A 188 -0.34 14.14 -20.00
CA ARG A 188 -1.27 15.25 -20.31
C ARG A 188 -2.26 14.91 -21.43
N TRP A 189 -1.90 14.07 -22.40
CA TRP A 189 -2.81 13.71 -23.50
C TRP A 189 -3.99 12.82 -23.07
N ALA A 190 -3.99 12.30 -21.83
CA ALA A 190 -5.00 11.37 -21.32
C ALA A 190 -6.29 12.05 -20.84
N CYS A 191 -6.33 13.39 -20.73
CA CYS A 191 -7.57 14.13 -20.49
C CYS A 191 -7.69 15.33 -21.44
N ASP A 192 -8.90 15.89 -21.53
CA ASP A 192 -9.16 17.12 -22.28
C ASP A 192 -8.37 18.30 -21.69
N GLU A 193 -7.64 18.99 -22.55
CA GLU A 193 -6.85 20.18 -22.23
C GLU A 193 -7.67 21.29 -21.58
N ALA A 194 -8.99 21.36 -21.87
CA ALA A 194 -9.88 22.35 -21.28
C ALA A 194 -9.97 22.24 -19.75
N HIS A 195 -10.00 21.02 -19.21
CA HIS A 195 -10.04 20.80 -17.75
C HIS A 195 -8.78 21.31 -17.06
N TYR A 196 -7.62 21.15 -17.70
CA TYR A 196 -6.37 21.70 -17.17
C TYR A 196 -6.32 23.23 -17.22
N ALA A 197 -6.96 23.83 -18.23
CA ALA A 197 -6.97 25.29 -18.39
C ALA A 197 -7.89 25.99 -17.38
N ASP A 198 -8.99 25.33 -16.98
CA ASP A 198 -9.99 25.87 -16.05
C ASP A 198 -9.68 25.52 -14.58
N PHE A 199 -8.84 24.51 -14.34
CA PHE A 199 -8.43 24.07 -13.01
C PHE A 199 -7.81 25.18 -12.15
N THR A 200 -8.30 25.29 -10.92
CA THR A 200 -7.76 26.16 -9.89
C THR A 200 -7.30 25.32 -8.69
N PRO A 201 -5.99 25.30 -8.37
CA PRO A 201 -5.47 24.52 -7.24
C PRO A 201 -6.07 24.93 -5.90
N MET A 202 -6.35 23.93 -5.07
CA MET A 202 -6.86 24.02 -3.71
C MET A 202 -5.83 23.53 -2.69
N GLU A 203 -5.94 24.04 -1.46
CA GLU A 203 -5.20 23.59 -0.30
C GLU A 203 -6.15 23.08 0.80
N PRO A 204 -5.80 22.00 1.52
CA PRO A 204 -4.62 21.14 1.29
C PRO A 204 -4.72 20.39 -0.06
N TRP A 205 -3.57 20.01 -0.63
CA TRP A 205 -3.46 19.49 -2.00
C TRP A 205 -4.45 18.36 -2.36
N PHE A 206 -4.77 17.46 -1.42
CA PHE A 206 -5.69 16.34 -1.67
C PHE A 206 -7.13 16.80 -1.98
N MET A 207 -7.49 18.05 -1.61
CA MET A 207 -8.80 18.62 -1.96
C MET A 207 -8.99 18.77 -3.47
N ASN A 208 -7.91 18.77 -4.25
CA ASN A 208 -7.97 18.88 -5.70
C ASN A 208 -8.69 17.68 -6.35
N TYR A 209 -8.74 16.50 -5.70
CA TYR A 209 -9.54 15.37 -6.17
C TYR A 209 -11.02 15.72 -6.38
N PHE A 210 -11.56 16.62 -5.56
CA PHE A 210 -12.97 17.03 -5.57
C PHE A 210 -13.24 18.29 -6.41
N SER A 211 -12.27 18.71 -7.23
CA SER A 211 -12.51 19.79 -8.20
C SER A 211 -13.26 19.25 -9.42
N GLU A 212 -14.12 20.09 -10.01
CA GLU A 212 -14.92 19.71 -11.19
C GLU A 212 -14.05 19.19 -12.33
N ASP A 213 -12.88 19.81 -12.54
CA ASP A 213 -11.96 19.45 -13.61
C ASP A 213 -11.26 18.10 -13.40
N VAL A 214 -10.83 17.82 -12.16
CA VAL A 214 -10.19 16.53 -11.82
C VAL A 214 -11.22 15.41 -11.84
N GLU A 215 -12.41 15.63 -11.26
CA GLU A 215 -13.52 14.67 -11.32
C GLU A 215 -13.88 14.33 -12.76
N ALA A 216 -13.95 15.32 -13.66
CA ALA A 216 -14.24 15.11 -15.07
C ALA A 216 -13.20 14.22 -15.79
N CYS A 217 -11.91 14.38 -15.46
CA CYS A 217 -10.86 13.52 -16.03
C CYS A 217 -10.96 12.07 -15.52
N PHE A 218 -11.26 11.86 -14.24
CA PHE A 218 -11.52 10.52 -13.72
C PHE A 218 -12.80 9.92 -14.31
N ASP A 219 -13.88 10.68 -14.43
CA ASP A 219 -15.12 10.22 -15.08
C ASP A 219 -14.90 9.82 -16.55
N ALA A 220 -14.04 10.56 -17.27
CA ALA A 220 -13.62 10.19 -18.61
C ALA A 220 -12.82 8.88 -18.60
N LEU A 221 -11.85 8.72 -17.69
CA LEU A 221 -11.12 7.47 -17.51
C LEU A 221 -12.08 6.31 -17.25
N TRP A 222 -13.06 6.44 -16.34
CA TRP A 222 -13.98 5.35 -15.98
C TRP A 222 -14.98 4.97 -17.07
N SER A 223 -15.28 5.89 -17.99
CA SER A 223 -16.27 5.70 -19.06
C SER A 223 -15.66 5.37 -20.43
N ASP A 224 -14.38 5.68 -20.65
CA ASP A 224 -13.69 5.46 -21.92
C ASP A 224 -12.78 4.23 -21.89
N ARG A 225 -13.22 3.15 -22.57
CA ARG A 225 -12.43 1.93 -22.69
C ARG A 225 -11.18 2.08 -23.53
N THR A 226 -11.08 3.11 -24.37
CA THR A 226 -9.85 3.37 -25.10
C THR A 226 -8.75 3.86 -24.16
N LEU A 227 -9.05 4.66 -23.14
CA LEU A 227 -8.06 5.02 -22.12
C LEU A 227 -7.62 3.82 -21.28
N TRP A 228 -8.51 2.86 -21.05
CA TRP A 228 -8.15 1.59 -20.39
C TRP A 228 -7.19 0.77 -21.25
N ASP A 229 -7.45 0.70 -22.56
CA ASP A 229 -6.58 0.01 -23.52
C ASP A 229 -5.20 0.67 -23.55
N GLU A 230 -5.11 2.01 -23.59
CA GLU A 230 -3.82 2.73 -23.61
C GLU A 230 -3.01 2.49 -22.33
N LEU A 231 -3.63 2.61 -21.15
CA LEU A 231 -2.95 2.32 -19.88
C LEU A 231 -2.55 0.84 -19.77
N ARG A 232 -3.39 -0.08 -20.24
CA ARG A 232 -3.04 -1.51 -20.32
C ARG A 232 -1.84 -1.72 -21.24
N ASP A 233 -1.78 -1.03 -22.38
CA ASP A 233 -0.70 -1.16 -23.35
C ASP A 233 0.61 -0.60 -22.78
N ALA A 234 0.57 0.51 -22.03
CA ALA A 234 1.70 1.01 -21.24
C ALA A 234 2.18 -0.05 -20.21
N TRP A 235 1.24 -0.66 -19.49
CA TRP A 235 1.56 -1.78 -18.60
C TRP A 235 2.18 -2.97 -19.34
N ALA A 236 1.68 -3.31 -20.53
CA ALA A 236 2.20 -4.41 -21.33
C ALA A 236 3.65 -4.15 -21.78
N HIS A 237 3.98 -2.91 -22.13
CA HIS A 237 5.36 -2.49 -22.44
C HIS A 237 6.28 -2.59 -21.21
N ALA A 238 5.86 -2.04 -20.07
CA ALA A 238 6.62 -2.15 -18.82
C ALA A 238 6.82 -3.62 -18.39
N ALA A 239 5.76 -4.44 -18.46
CA ALA A 239 5.80 -5.86 -18.13
C ALA A 239 6.70 -6.66 -19.07
N ALA A 240 6.74 -6.33 -20.36
CA ALA A 240 7.64 -6.97 -21.32
C ALA A 240 9.12 -6.67 -20.99
N ALA A 241 9.43 -5.45 -20.57
CA ALA A 241 10.80 -5.04 -20.21
C ALA A 241 11.26 -5.55 -18.83
N LEU A 242 10.34 -5.58 -17.86
CA LEU A 242 10.66 -5.71 -16.44
C LEU A 242 10.11 -6.99 -15.80
N GLY A 243 9.08 -7.63 -16.36
CA GLY A 243 8.37 -8.73 -15.68
C GLY A 243 9.15 -10.03 -15.52
N ALA A 244 10.22 -10.23 -16.29
CA ALA A 244 11.15 -11.34 -16.09
C ALA A 244 12.26 -11.04 -15.07
N HIS A 245 12.32 -9.81 -14.55
CA HIS A 245 13.37 -9.41 -13.62
C HIS A 245 13.17 -10.11 -12.26
N PRO A 246 14.23 -10.67 -11.65
CA PRO A 246 14.11 -11.44 -10.41
C PRO A 246 13.66 -10.60 -9.21
N ALA A 247 14.09 -9.33 -9.10
CA ALA A 247 13.63 -8.44 -8.03
C ALA A 247 12.14 -8.09 -8.12
N VAL A 248 11.52 -8.13 -9.31
CA VAL A 248 10.10 -7.76 -9.44
C VAL A 248 9.25 -8.89 -8.89
N ILE A 249 8.50 -8.65 -7.82
CA ILE A 249 7.58 -9.64 -7.23
C ILE A 249 6.15 -9.46 -7.73
N GLY A 250 5.81 -8.26 -8.20
CA GLY A 250 4.49 -7.94 -8.69
C GLY A 250 4.32 -6.52 -9.19
N PHE A 251 3.09 -6.24 -9.59
CA PHE A 251 2.65 -4.98 -10.18
C PHE A 251 1.43 -4.47 -9.43
N ASP A 252 1.51 -3.26 -8.91
CA ASP A 252 0.42 -2.54 -8.27
C ASP A 252 -0.30 -1.68 -9.30
N LEU A 253 -1.54 -2.07 -9.63
CA LEU A 253 -2.14 -1.74 -10.93
C LEU A 253 -2.37 -0.25 -11.15
N PHE A 254 -2.76 0.45 -10.09
CA PHE A 254 -3.17 1.85 -10.15
C PHE A 254 -3.28 2.42 -8.73
N ASN A 255 -2.43 3.39 -8.42
CA ASN A 255 -2.40 4.06 -7.12
C ASN A 255 -3.68 4.85 -6.83
N GLU A 256 -4.21 4.69 -5.62
CA GLU A 256 -5.33 5.44 -5.05
C GLU A 256 -6.48 5.69 -6.04
N PRO A 257 -7.19 4.64 -6.52
CA PRO A 257 -8.30 4.80 -7.45
C PRO A 257 -9.38 5.77 -6.93
N PHE A 258 -9.44 6.98 -7.51
CA PHE A 258 -10.45 7.97 -7.16
C PHE A 258 -11.70 7.81 -8.03
N GLN A 259 -12.86 7.68 -7.39
CA GLN A 259 -14.12 7.31 -8.04
C GLN A 259 -14.73 8.37 -8.98
N GLY A 260 -14.19 9.59 -9.01
CA GLY A 260 -14.81 10.73 -9.71
C GLY A 260 -16.22 11.00 -9.16
N SER A 261 -17.18 11.17 -10.07
CA SER A 261 -18.60 11.40 -9.73
C SER A 261 -19.36 10.12 -9.35
N ILE A 262 -18.74 8.94 -9.49
CA ILE A 262 -19.40 7.65 -9.21
C ILE A 262 -19.46 7.45 -7.69
N ALA A 263 -20.61 7.04 -7.15
CA ALA A 263 -20.68 6.67 -5.74
C ALA A 263 -19.69 5.54 -5.43
N THR A 264 -18.82 5.71 -4.42
CA THR A 264 -17.73 4.78 -4.07
C THR A 264 -18.18 3.32 -4.02
N THR A 265 -19.33 3.04 -3.39
CA THR A 265 -19.87 1.66 -3.32
C THR A 265 -20.19 1.07 -4.69
N THR A 266 -20.67 1.88 -5.64
CA THR A 266 -20.93 1.43 -7.02
C THR A 266 -19.61 1.26 -7.77
N PHE A 267 -18.69 2.21 -7.60
CA PHE A 267 -17.36 2.17 -8.20
C PHE A 267 -16.62 0.88 -7.81
N GLU A 268 -16.51 0.56 -6.52
CA GLU A 268 -15.81 -0.64 -6.04
C GLU A 268 -16.51 -1.95 -6.39
N ARG A 269 -17.84 -1.95 -6.61
CA ARG A 269 -18.58 -3.19 -6.94
C ARG A 269 -18.58 -3.49 -8.43
N GLU A 270 -18.57 -2.46 -9.28
CA GLU A 270 -18.89 -2.62 -10.70
C GLU A 270 -17.77 -2.14 -11.63
N VAL A 271 -17.16 -0.99 -11.33
CA VAL A 271 -16.21 -0.33 -12.24
C VAL A 271 -14.78 -0.77 -11.95
N LEU A 272 -14.35 -0.60 -10.71
CA LEU A 272 -12.97 -0.85 -10.29
C LEU A 272 -12.53 -2.32 -10.49
N PRO A 273 -13.34 -3.36 -10.17
CA PRO A 273 -12.96 -4.75 -10.45
C PRO A 273 -12.82 -5.04 -11.94
N ALA A 274 -13.67 -4.43 -12.78
CA ALA A 274 -13.58 -4.58 -14.23
C ALA A 274 -12.33 -3.89 -14.79
N PHE A 275 -11.94 -2.74 -14.20
CA PHE A 275 -10.72 -2.02 -14.54
C PHE A 275 -9.48 -2.83 -14.16
N HIS A 276 -9.42 -3.34 -12.93
CA HIS A 276 -8.34 -4.23 -12.49
C HIS A 276 -8.19 -5.45 -13.39
N ALA A 277 -9.29 -6.14 -13.71
CA ALA A 277 -9.25 -7.29 -14.60
C ALA A 277 -8.77 -6.93 -16.02
N HIS A 278 -9.08 -5.71 -16.48
CA HIS A 278 -8.63 -5.22 -17.77
C HIS A 278 -7.11 -4.95 -17.79
N LEU A 279 -6.59 -4.27 -16.77
CA LEU A 279 -5.15 -4.00 -16.65
C LEU A 279 -4.34 -5.28 -16.38
N ALA A 280 -4.86 -6.18 -15.55
CA ALA A 280 -4.21 -7.47 -15.26
C ALA A 280 -3.97 -8.31 -16.52
N ALA A 281 -4.75 -8.12 -17.58
CA ALA A 281 -4.56 -8.79 -18.86
C ALA A 281 -3.27 -8.36 -19.60
N ALA A 282 -2.62 -7.27 -19.19
CA ALA A 282 -1.32 -6.85 -19.72
C ALA A 282 -0.19 -7.84 -19.37
N PHE A 283 -0.28 -8.52 -18.23
CA PHE A 283 0.80 -9.35 -17.70
C PHE A 283 0.77 -10.75 -18.30
N THR A 284 1.51 -10.92 -19.39
CA THR A 284 1.65 -12.18 -20.11
C THR A 284 3.09 -12.72 -20.04
N GLY A 285 3.32 -13.97 -20.47
CA GLY A 285 4.66 -14.56 -20.50
C GLY A 285 5.29 -14.65 -19.11
N ALA A 286 6.49 -14.10 -18.94
CA ALA A 286 7.19 -14.11 -17.65
C ALA A 286 6.48 -13.26 -16.57
N ALA A 287 5.82 -12.17 -16.98
CA ALA A 287 5.07 -11.31 -16.06
C ALA A 287 3.83 -12.00 -15.48
N ALA A 288 3.27 -13.00 -16.18
CA ALA A 288 2.10 -13.74 -15.72
C ALA A 288 2.36 -14.61 -14.47
N ALA A 289 3.63 -14.87 -14.14
CA ALA A 289 4.02 -15.55 -12.91
C ALA A 289 4.14 -14.59 -11.71
N LYS A 290 4.10 -13.27 -11.94
CA LYS A 290 4.21 -12.26 -10.90
C LYS A 290 2.84 -11.96 -10.31
N ARG A 291 2.82 -11.45 -9.08
CA ARG A 291 1.58 -11.05 -8.40
C ARG A 291 1.03 -9.77 -9.04
N VAL A 292 -0.28 -9.67 -9.13
CA VAL A 292 -0.97 -8.39 -9.33
C VAL A 292 -1.51 -7.92 -7.98
N PHE A 293 -1.19 -6.69 -7.60
CA PHE A 293 -1.72 -6.01 -6.44
C PHE A 293 -2.83 -5.05 -6.86
N VAL A 294 -3.90 -5.00 -6.06
CA VAL A 294 -5.07 -4.18 -6.34
C VAL A 294 -5.42 -3.34 -5.12
N GLU A 295 -5.69 -2.07 -5.36
CA GLU A 295 -6.06 -1.11 -4.32
C GLU A 295 -7.59 -0.93 -4.24
N PRO A 296 -8.15 -0.65 -3.06
CA PRO A 296 -9.52 -0.17 -2.94
C PRO A 296 -9.65 1.26 -3.46
N ALA A 297 -10.85 1.84 -3.45
CA ALA A 297 -10.97 3.28 -3.75
C ALA A 297 -10.23 4.13 -2.69
N VAL A 298 -9.65 5.26 -3.08
CA VAL A 298 -8.85 6.17 -2.20
C VAL A 298 -9.55 6.59 -0.90
N THR A 299 -10.89 6.51 -0.85
CA THR A 299 -11.64 6.74 0.39
C THR A 299 -11.26 5.76 1.52
N TYR A 300 -10.71 4.60 1.18
CA TYR A 300 -10.27 3.57 2.13
C TYR A 300 -9.20 4.09 3.08
N ASP A 301 -8.32 4.98 2.60
CA ASP A 301 -7.20 5.55 3.34
C ASP A 301 -7.63 6.18 4.67
N PHE A 302 -8.80 6.82 4.66
CA PHE A 302 -9.34 7.53 5.82
C PHE A 302 -10.24 6.65 6.70
N SER A 303 -10.82 5.60 6.12
CA SER A 303 -11.76 4.72 6.80
C SER A 303 -11.75 3.35 6.11
N PRO A 304 -11.12 2.33 6.72
CA PRO A 304 -10.93 1.01 6.11
C PRO A 304 -12.25 0.27 5.91
N GLN A 305 -12.88 0.48 4.76
CA GLN A 305 -14.10 -0.20 4.35
C GLN A 305 -14.14 -0.32 2.83
N THR A 306 -13.91 -1.52 2.30
CA THR A 306 -14.02 -1.78 0.86
C THR A 306 -15.26 -2.59 0.51
N ARG A 307 -15.75 -2.41 -0.71
CA ARG A 307 -16.84 -3.17 -1.34
C ARG A 307 -16.35 -3.96 -2.55
N LEU A 308 -15.04 -4.07 -2.75
CA LEU A 308 -14.44 -4.95 -3.75
C LEU A 308 -14.95 -6.40 -3.57
N PRO A 309 -15.28 -7.11 -4.67
CA PRO A 309 -15.64 -8.52 -4.64
C PRO A 309 -14.40 -9.39 -4.37
N PRO A 310 -14.58 -10.65 -3.96
CA PRO A 310 -13.47 -11.60 -3.84
C PRO A 310 -12.65 -11.71 -5.13
N PHE A 311 -11.35 -11.87 -4.93
CA PHE A 311 -10.32 -12.00 -5.94
C PHE A 311 -10.52 -13.25 -6.80
N ALA A 312 -10.18 -13.14 -8.09
CA ALA A 312 -10.45 -14.19 -9.07
C ALA A 312 -9.25 -15.13 -9.27
N ALA A 313 -8.03 -14.66 -9.04
CA ALA A 313 -6.80 -15.31 -9.48
C ALA A 313 -5.62 -15.18 -8.50
N GLY A 314 -5.88 -14.87 -7.23
CA GLY A 314 -4.84 -14.79 -6.19
C GLY A 314 -4.12 -13.44 -6.15
N GLU A 315 -4.81 -12.36 -6.50
CA GLU A 315 -4.40 -10.96 -6.36
C GLU A 315 -3.96 -10.66 -4.92
N GLY A 316 -3.09 -9.67 -4.74
CA GLY A 316 -2.74 -9.09 -3.44
C GLY A 316 -3.62 -7.88 -3.14
N PHE A 317 -4.10 -7.76 -1.91
CA PHE A 317 -4.83 -6.56 -1.48
C PHE A 317 -3.83 -5.50 -1.03
N ALA A 318 -3.81 -4.35 -1.70
CA ALA A 318 -2.87 -3.27 -1.47
C ALA A 318 -3.54 -1.97 -0.99
N PRO A 319 -4.13 -1.93 0.22
CA PRO A 319 -4.71 -0.69 0.74
C PRO A 319 -3.64 0.28 1.23
N HIS A 320 -4.04 1.54 1.39
CA HIS A 320 -3.29 2.57 2.11
C HIS A 320 -3.97 2.92 3.44
N TYR A 321 -3.24 3.61 4.33
CA TYR A 321 -3.79 4.06 5.62
C TYR A 321 -3.28 5.45 6.03
N TYR A 322 -4.17 6.44 5.95
CA TYR A 322 -3.96 7.82 6.37
C TYR A 322 -5.19 8.35 7.12
N PRO A 323 -5.46 7.85 8.34
CA PRO A 323 -6.64 8.28 9.10
C PRO A 323 -6.56 9.78 9.42
N THR A 324 -7.71 10.41 9.65
CA THR A 324 -7.80 11.87 9.80
C THR A 324 -6.87 12.46 10.88
N PHE A 325 -6.57 11.73 11.95
CA PHE A 325 -5.62 12.18 12.98
C PHE A 325 -4.19 12.24 12.46
N VAL A 326 -3.77 11.27 11.64
CA VAL A 326 -2.47 11.25 10.94
C VAL A 326 -2.40 12.38 9.93
N ALA A 327 -3.45 12.56 9.13
CA ALA A 327 -3.53 13.67 8.18
C ALA A 327 -3.43 15.05 8.86
N ALA A 328 -3.87 15.14 10.12
CA ALA A 328 -3.70 16.32 10.97
C ALA A 328 -2.33 16.40 11.68
N GLY A 329 -1.40 15.49 11.37
CA GLY A 329 -0.05 15.43 11.97
C GLY A 329 -0.04 15.02 13.44
N SER A 330 -1.06 14.26 13.89
CA SER A 330 -1.22 13.87 15.28
C SER A 330 -1.27 12.36 15.43
N TYR A 331 -0.70 11.85 16.51
CA TYR A 331 -0.89 10.48 16.99
C TYR A 331 -0.81 10.51 18.51
N SER A 332 -1.56 9.66 19.20
CA SER A 332 -1.60 9.71 20.67
C SER A 332 -0.53 8.86 21.37
N GLY A 333 0.26 8.12 20.58
CA GLY A 333 1.23 7.14 21.07
C GLY A 333 0.59 5.84 21.58
N ARG A 334 -0.70 5.61 21.33
CA ARG A 334 -1.40 4.39 21.76
C ARG A 334 -1.65 3.46 20.58
N GLU A 335 -1.01 2.29 20.61
CA GLU A 335 -1.22 1.20 19.64
C GLU A 335 -2.71 0.88 19.38
N SER A 336 -3.55 0.99 20.42
CA SER A 336 -5.01 0.77 20.30
C SER A 336 -5.70 1.69 19.28
N ASP A 337 -5.11 2.83 18.97
CA ASP A 337 -5.64 3.78 17.99
C ASP A 337 -5.51 3.27 16.54
N VAL A 338 -4.63 2.30 16.25
CA VAL A 338 -4.44 1.71 14.91
C VAL A 338 -4.73 0.21 14.85
N ALA A 339 -4.65 -0.51 15.98
CA ALA A 339 -4.77 -1.97 16.02
C ALA A 339 -6.16 -2.52 15.63
N ALA A 340 -7.23 -1.72 15.77
CA ALA A 340 -8.55 -2.11 15.28
C ALA A 340 -8.59 -2.06 13.75
N ASP A 341 -8.22 -0.92 13.18
CA ASP A 341 -8.20 -0.68 11.73
C ASP A 341 -7.28 -1.66 11.00
N LEU A 342 -6.09 -1.97 11.54
CA LEU A 342 -5.22 -3.00 10.97
C LEU A 342 -5.87 -4.39 10.94
N ARG A 343 -6.65 -4.75 11.97
CA ARG A 343 -7.40 -6.01 11.99
C ARG A 343 -8.52 -6.01 10.96
N ASP A 344 -9.20 -4.88 10.78
CA ASP A 344 -10.24 -4.73 9.76
C ASP A 344 -9.63 -4.86 8.35
N MET A 345 -8.47 -4.26 8.09
CA MET A 345 -7.72 -4.43 6.84
C MET A 345 -7.30 -5.88 6.57
N ALA A 346 -6.79 -6.57 7.59
CA ALA A 346 -6.46 -7.99 7.48
C ALA A 346 -7.72 -8.85 7.24
N GLY A 347 -8.85 -8.48 7.86
CA GLY A 347 -10.15 -9.09 7.62
C GLY A 347 -10.66 -8.88 6.19
N ASP A 348 -10.47 -7.68 5.64
CA ASP A 348 -10.76 -7.37 4.24
C ASP A 348 -9.88 -8.19 3.30
N ALA A 349 -8.57 -8.27 3.53
CA ALA A 349 -7.67 -9.11 2.74
C ALA A 349 -8.11 -10.59 2.74
N ALA A 350 -8.48 -11.12 3.92
CA ALA A 350 -8.99 -12.47 4.06
C ALA A 350 -10.32 -12.68 3.32
N ARG A 351 -11.25 -11.73 3.43
CA ARG A 351 -12.55 -11.75 2.73
C ARG A 351 -12.36 -11.69 1.21
N LEU A 352 -11.39 -10.91 0.74
CA LEU A 352 -11.05 -10.80 -0.67
C LEU A 352 -10.32 -12.06 -1.17
N GLY A 353 -9.63 -12.79 -0.29
CA GLY A 353 -8.95 -14.04 -0.62
C GLY A 353 -7.50 -13.85 -1.07
N GLY A 354 -6.84 -12.79 -0.63
CA GLY A 354 -5.45 -12.48 -0.97
C GLY A 354 -4.62 -12.01 0.23
N PRO A 355 -3.29 -11.92 0.07
CA PRO A 355 -2.41 -11.34 1.10
C PRO A 355 -2.66 -9.86 1.29
N LEU A 356 -2.43 -9.38 2.52
CA LEU A 356 -2.36 -7.97 2.83
C LEU A 356 -0.95 -7.44 2.53
N PHE A 357 -0.86 -6.44 1.65
CA PHE A 357 0.31 -5.61 1.43
C PHE A 357 -0.06 -4.15 1.68
N LEU A 358 0.25 -3.59 2.85
CA LEU A 358 -0.05 -2.19 3.13
C LEU A 358 0.87 -1.29 2.28
N GLY A 359 0.36 -0.82 1.14
CA GLY A 359 1.14 -0.17 0.08
C GLY A 359 1.69 1.19 0.48
N GLU A 360 0.93 1.90 1.32
CA GLU A 360 1.32 3.16 1.92
C GLU A 360 0.72 3.37 3.30
N PHE A 361 1.51 4.02 4.14
CA PHE A 361 1.10 4.65 5.40
C PHE A 361 2.26 5.55 5.84
N GLY A 362 1.99 6.54 6.66
CA GLY A 362 3.04 7.41 7.18
C GLY A 362 2.44 8.49 8.05
N ILE A 363 3.29 9.34 8.61
CA ILE A 363 2.88 10.53 9.36
C ILE A 363 3.95 11.60 9.14
N ALA A 364 3.59 12.87 9.33
CA ALA A 364 4.55 13.97 9.29
C ALA A 364 5.79 13.64 10.12
N ASN A 365 6.97 13.80 9.51
CA ASN A 365 8.26 13.37 10.03
C ASN A 365 8.69 14.09 11.31
N ASP A 366 8.07 15.21 11.62
CA ASP A 366 8.28 16.03 12.81
C ASP A 366 7.10 15.94 13.81
N ALA A 367 6.11 15.08 13.57
CA ALA A 367 5.07 14.80 14.55
C ALA A 367 5.68 14.17 15.81
N GLY A 368 5.21 14.59 17.00
CA GLY A 368 5.82 14.22 18.28
C GLY A 368 5.92 12.70 18.53
N ASP A 369 4.94 11.94 18.06
CA ASP A 369 4.88 10.48 18.19
C ASP A 369 5.06 9.75 16.83
N ALA A 370 5.75 10.37 15.86
CA ALA A 370 5.95 9.78 14.54
C ALA A 370 6.67 8.42 14.58
N ALA A 371 7.68 8.29 15.44
CA ALA A 371 8.41 7.04 15.64
C ALA A 371 7.50 5.94 16.21
N ALA A 372 6.69 6.28 17.22
CA ALA A 372 5.74 5.36 17.82
C ALA A 372 4.67 4.90 16.81
N TYR A 373 4.13 5.83 16.00
CA TYR A 373 3.16 5.52 14.95
C TYR A 373 3.72 4.51 13.94
N LEU A 374 4.89 4.80 13.34
CA LEU A 374 5.50 3.89 12.38
C LEU A 374 5.80 2.53 13.02
N ALA A 375 6.25 2.52 14.27
CA ALA A 375 6.54 1.28 14.98
C ALA A 375 5.28 0.44 15.24
N ASP A 376 4.16 1.07 15.62
CA ASP A 376 2.87 0.40 15.86
C ASP A 376 2.29 -0.18 14.56
N MET A 377 2.38 0.58 13.46
CA MET A 377 1.95 0.12 12.14
C MET A 377 2.77 -1.08 11.65
N ILE A 378 4.11 -1.05 11.82
CA ILE A 378 4.99 -2.15 11.42
C ILE A 378 4.71 -3.41 12.26
N ASP A 379 4.66 -3.29 13.59
CA ASP A 379 4.46 -4.44 14.48
C ASP A 379 3.07 -5.06 14.28
N GLY A 380 2.02 -4.23 14.19
CA GLY A 380 0.66 -4.70 13.95
C GLY A 380 0.50 -5.40 12.61
N THR A 381 1.08 -4.84 11.53
CA THR A 381 1.00 -5.45 10.20
C THR A 381 1.73 -6.80 10.15
N LEU A 382 2.94 -6.90 10.71
CA LEU A 382 3.68 -8.17 10.77
C LEU A 382 2.96 -9.22 11.65
N ALA A 383 2.38 -8.81 12.78
CA ALA A 383 1.63 -9.70 13.66
C ALA A 383 0.39 -10.30 12.97
N LEU A 384 -0.19 -9.58 12.00
CA LEU A 384 -1.30 -10.03 11.16
C LEU A 384 -0.85 -10.79 9.91
N GLY A 385 0.47 -11.00 9.73
CA GLY A 385 1.04 -11.70 8.58
C GLY A 385 1.07 -10.88 7.29
N GLY A 386 0.89 -9.55 7.40
CA GLY A 386 0.96 -8.63 6.28
C GLY A 386 2.39 -8.22 5.92
N SER A 387 2.54 -7.68 4.71
CA SER A 387 3.73 -6.96 4.25
C SER A 387 3.40 -5.48 4.10
N MET A 388 4.42 -4.61 4.03
CA MET A 388 4.17 -3.16 4.02
C MET A 388 5.26 -2.35 3.31
N ALA A 389 4.91 -1.15 2.87
CA ALA A 389 5.83 -0.13 2.39
C ALA A 389 5.42 1.25 2.96
N PRO A 390 6.01 1.74 4.06
CA PRO A 390 5.75 3.10 4.53
C PRO A 390 6.14 4.15 3.49
N TRP A 391 5.39 5.25 3.49
CA TRP A 391 5.70 6.47 2.77
C TRP A 391 6.55 7.38 3.67
N ASP A 392 7.77 7.77 3.32
CA ASP A 392 8.52 7.46 2.09
C ASP A 392 10.03 7.55 2.31
N PHE A 393 10.82 6.75 1.59
CA PHE A 393 12.28 6.84 1.65
C PHE A 393 12.80 8.18 1.13
N SER A 394 12.03 8.96 0.37
CA SER A 394 12.50 10.24 -0.18
C SER A 394 13.00 11.24 0.86
N ARG A 395 13.84 12.16 0.39
CA ARG A 395 14.27 13.35 1.15
C ARG A 395 13.13 14.37 1.21
N GLY A 396 12.82 14.88 2.39
CA GLY A 396 11.74 15.83 2.63
C GLY A 396 12.05 16.81 3.74
N GLY A 397 11.44 18.00 3.71
CA GLY A 397 11.55 18.97 4.80
C GLY A 397 10.67 18.61 6.02
N PRO A 398 10.83 19.33 7.14
CA PRO A 398 9.95 19.20 8.30
C PRO A 398 8.47 19.39 7.92
N GLY A 399 7.59 18.56 8.49
CA GLY A 399 6.16 18.54 8.19
C GLY A 399 5.78 17.71 6.96
N GLY A 400 6.77 17.20 6.22
CA GLY A 400 6.59 16.23 5.14
C GLY A 400 6.57 14.79 5.65
N TYR A 401 6.42 13.82 4.74
CA TYR A 401 6.39 12.39 5.07
C TYR A 401 7.71 11.67 4.77
N GLY A 402 8.70 12.38 4.22
CA GLY A 402 10.01 11.82 3.93
C GLY A 402 10.72 11.35 5.20
N LEU A 403 11.25 10.14 5.17
CA LEU A 403 12.00 9.51 6.27
C LEU A 403 13.41 10.10 6.42
N ARG A 404 13.85 10.93 5.47
CA ARG A 404 15.15 11.61 5.48
C ARG A 404 14.97 13.10 5.26
N ASP A 405 15.82 13.90 5.89
CA ASP A 405 15.86 15.34 5.70
C ASP A 405 16.44 15.70 4.31
N PRO A 406 16.45 16.99 3.92
CA PRO A 406 16.99 17.41 2.61
C PRO A 406 18.47 17.09 2.40
N ASP A 407 19.25 16.89 3.47
CA ASP A 407 20.66 16.51 3.41
C ASP A 407 20.84 14.97 3.41
N GLY A 408 19.74 14.21 3.44
CA GLY A 408 19.72 12.75 3.45
C GLY A 408 19.87 12.13 4.85
N VAL A 409 19.84 12.95 5.91
CA VAL A 409 19.96 12.45 7.29
C VAL A 409 18.62 11.84 7.72
N PRO A 410 18.60 10.63 8.28
CA PRO A 410 17.36 9.99 8.72
C PRO A 410 16.66 10.79 9.82
N TYR A 411 15.34 10.99 9.70
CA TYR A 411 14.52 11.49 10.80
C TYR A 411 14.43 10.44 11.92
N PRO A 412 14.17 10.83 13.18
CA PRO A 412 14.06 9.88 14.30
C PRO A 412 13.02 8.77 14.05
N CYS A 413 11.93 9.07 13.34
CA CYS A 413 10.90 8.09 13.01
C CYS A 413 11.41 6.93 12.14
N ALA A 414 12.44 7.15 11.32
CA ALA A 414 13.05 6.10 10.50
C ALA A 414 13.70 4.99 11.34
N ALA A 415 14.03 5.25 12.61
CA ALA A 415 14.51 4.22 13.54
C ALA A 415 13.50 3.08 13.72
N ALA A 416 12.20 3.34 13.48
CA ALA A 416 11.18 2.30 13.49
C ALA A 416 11.50 1.16 12.51
N LEU A 417 12.12 1.42 11.36
CA LEU A 417 12.47 0.39 10.37
C LEU A 417 13.61 -0.52 10.84
N ARG A 418 14.51 -0.03 11.72
CA ARG A 418 15.76 -0.70 12.14
C ARG A 418 15.55 -1.85 13.14
N ARG A 419 14.62 -2.77 12.88
CA ARG A 419 14.31 -3.93 13.75
C ARG A 419 14.53 -5.29 13.07
N PRO A 420 14.88 -6.33 13.83
CA PRO A 420 14.87 -7.70 13.31
C PRO A 420 13.44 -8.17 13.02
N TYR A 421 13.27 -8.96 11.96
CA TYR A 421 11.99 -9.60 11.62
C TYR A 421 12.22 -10.89 10.82
N VAL A 422 11.19 -11.74 10.75
CA VAL A 422 11.16 -12.87 9.83
C VAL A 422 10.84 -12.35 8.43
N HIS A 423 11.73 -12.60 7.46
CA HIS A 423 11.53 -12.17 6.07
C HIS A 423 10.97 -13.29 5.20
N ARG A 424 11.51 -14.51 5.32
CA ARG A 424 11.01 -15.71 4.63
C ARG A 424 10.92 -16.86 5.60
N LEU A 425 9.81 -17.59 5.57
CA LEU A 425 9.54 -18.64 6.55
C LEU A 425 9.18 -19.94 5.85
N ALA A 426 9.95 -20.98 6.16
CA ALA A 426 9.75 -22.35 5.69
C ALA A 426 8.61 -23.06 6.42
N GLY A 427 7.50 -22.36 6.63
CA GLY A 427 6.45 -22.80 7.53
C GLY A 427 5.29 -21.83 7.61
N ARG A 428 4.32 -22.18 8.45
CA ARG A 428 3.17 -21.33 8.75
C ARG A 428 3.45 -20.52 10.01
N LEU A 429 3.46 -19.20 9.88
CA LEU A 429 3.60 -18.29 11.02
C LEU A 429 2.47 -18.55 12.03
N VAL A 430 2.85 -18.71 13.30
CA VAL A 430 1.92 -18.83 14.44
C VAL A 430 1.88 -17.53 15.23
N SER A 431 3.06 -16.94 15.48
CA SER A 431 3.17 -15.63 16.14
C SER A 431 4.51 -14.98 15.84
N THR A 432 4.52 -13.65 15.78
CA THR A 432 5.74 -12.82 15.78
C THR A 432 5.51 -11.66 16.74
N THR A 433 6.47 -11.39 17.63
CA THR A 433 6.40 -10.26 18.56
C THR A 433 7.76 -9.62 18.67
N TYR A 434 7.80 -8.29 18.65
CA TYR A 434 9.01 -7.50 18.83
C TYR A 434 8.88 -6.59 20.06
N ASP A 435 9.70 -6.84 21.08
CA ASP A 435 9.81 -5.96 22.23
C ASP A 435 10.85 -4.87 21.91
N ARG A 436 10.36 -3.66 21.63
CA ARG A 436 11.15 -2.48 21.29
C ARG A 436 12.12 -2.08 22.42
N ALA A 437 11.73 -2.26 23.67
CA ALA A 437 12.53 -1.83 24.82
C ALA A 437 13.76 -2.72 25.02
N THR A 438 13.64 -4.00 24.69
CA THR A 438 14.75 -4.97 24.82
C THR A 438 15.42 -5.31 23.48
N GLY A 439 14.82 -4.92 22.36
CA GLY A 439 15.25 -5.34 21.02
C GLY A 439 15.08 -6.84 20.81
N THR A 440 14.07 -7.45 21.43
CA THR A 440 13.84 -8.90 21.39
C THR A 440 12.77 -9.26 20.39
N LEU A 441 13.12 -10.06 19.39
CA LEU A 441 12.18 -10.70 18.47
C LEU A 441 11.92 -12.14 18.94
N ASP A 442 10.65 -12.49 19.10
CA ASP A 442 10.17 -13.85 19.36
C ASP A 442 9.28 -14.29 18.19
N VAL A 443 9.62 -15.40 17.53
CA VAL A 443 8.84 -15.96 16.41
C VAL A 443 8.52 -17.43 16.69
N THR A 444 7.28 -17.83 16.46
CA THR A 444 6.83 -19.23 16.49
C THR A 444 6.15 -19.59 15.19
N TRP A 445 6.45 -20.78 14.66
CA TRP A 445 5.85 -21.29 13.43
C TRP A 445 5.71 -22.80 13.43
N GLU A 446 4.83 -23.28 12.55
CA GLU A 446 4.66 -24.69 12.23
C GLU A 446 5.41 -25.05 10.95
N GLU A 447 6.14 -26.16 10.96
CA GLU A 447 6.84 -26.66 9.77
C GLU A 447 5.89 -27.11 8.68
N THR A 448 6.22 -26.77 7.43
CA THR A 448 5.50 -27.25 6.25
C THR A 448 6.31 -28.27 5.44
N GLY A 449 7.52 -28.61 5.90
CA GLY A 449 8.38 -29.61 5.25
C GLY A 449 9.06 -29.10 3.97
N LEU A 450 9.22 -27.78 3.84
CA LEU A 450 9.98 -27.17 2.76
C LEU A 450 11.48 -27.42 2.95
N GLU A 451 12.21 -27.66 1.86
CA GLU A 451 13.67 -27.81 1.91
C GLU A 451 14.40 -26.45 2.01
N ALA A 452 13.74 -25.37 1.57
CA ALA A 452 14.31 -24.03 1.60
C ALA A 452 14.40 -23.52 3.04
N PRO A 453 15.51 -22.87 3.45
CA PRO A 453 15.65 -22.37 4.81
C PRO A 453 14.79 -21.14 5.05
N SER A 454 14.49 -20.89 6.32
CA SER A 454 13.90 -19.62 6.77
C SER A 454 14.98 -18.53 6.79
N ILE A 455 14.58 -17.30 6.51
CA ILE A 455 15.45 -16.12 6.45
C ILE A 455 14.90 -15.04 7.38
N PHE A 456 15.75 -14.60 8.29
CA PHE A 456 15.47 -13.48 9.18
C PHE A 456 16.37 -12.33 8.80
N VAL A 457 15.81 -11.13 8.78
CA VAL A 457 16.57 -9.90 8.59
C VAL A 457 16.96 -9.38 9.96
N VAL A 458 18.22 -9.00 10.06
CA VAL A 458 18.83 -8.42 11.24
C VAL A 458 19.57 -7.19 10.71
N PRO A 459 18.98 -5.99 10.85
CA PRO A 459 19.58 -4.79 10.26
C PRO A 459 21.05 -4.62 10.68
N THR A 460 21.81 -3.80 9.99
CA THR A 460 23.24 -3.57 10.27
C THR A 460 23.49 -2.12 10.66
N GLY A 461 24.64 -1.85 11.29
CA GLY A 461 25.02 -0.49 11.70
C GLY A 461 25.79 -0.46 13.02
N PRO A 462 26.57 0.60 13.27
CA PRO A 462 27.49 0.70 14.40
C PRO A 462 26.80 0.63 15.78
N GLU A 463 25.52 0.98 15.83
CA GLU A 463 24.73 1.07 17.07
C GLU A 463 23.92 -0.19 17.40
N CYS A 464 23.99 -1.19 16.52
CA CYS A 464 23.17 -2.37 16.65
C CYS A 464 24.03 -3.62 16.62
N ARG A 465 23.91 -4.44 17.66
CA ARG A 465 24.69 -5.67 17.79
C ARG A 465 23.76 -6.84 18.06
N LEU A 466 23.88 -7.89 17.25
CA LEU A 466 23.27 -9.17 17.56
C LEU A 466 23.92 -9.73 18.83
N GLU A 467 23.18 -9.81 19.92
CA GLU A 467 23.69 -10.27 21.22
C GLU A 467 23.52 -11.77 21.39
N SER A 468 22.33 -12.28 21.08
CA SER A 468 22.06 -13.71 21.20
C SER A 468 20.98 -14.19 20.24
N VAL A 469 21.09 -15.47 19.92
CA VAL A 469 20.13 -16.25 19.14
C VAL A 469 19.87 -17.52 19.94
N SER A 470 18.60 -17.87 20.17
CA SER A 470 18.23 -19.06 20.91
C SER A 470 16.94 -19.68 20.40
N SER A 471 16.74 -20.98 20.65
CA SER A 471 15.49 -21.67 20.41
C SER A 471 15.07 -22.45 21.64
N THR A 472 13.77 -22.46 21.94
CA THR A 472 13.17 -23.27 23.02
C THR A 472 12.73 -24.66 22.55
N THR A 473 12.65 -24.88 21.24
CA THR A 473 12.16 -26.12 20.60
C THR A 473 13.29 -27.00 20.09
N ASP A 474 14.52 -26.48 20.12
CA ASP A 474 15.73 -27.20 19.75
C ASP A 474 16.90 -26.92 20.72
N PRO A 475 16.87 -27.53 21.91
CA PRO A 475 18.00 -27.46 22.82
C PRO A 475 19.22 -28.29 22.35
N ALA A 476 19.11 -29.02 21.23
CA ALA A 476 20.12 -29.96 20.72
C ALA A 476 20.96 -29.42 19.55
N GLY A 477 20.64 -28.25 18.99
CA GLY A 477 21.40 -27.61 17.90
C GLY A 477 21.10 -28.16 16.50
N SER A 478 19.86 -28.58 16.24
CA SER A 478 19.30 -28.78 14.91
C SER A 478 19.04 -27.51 14.10
N PHE A 479 19.17 -26.30 14.68
CA PHE A 479 19.31 -25.05 13.92
C PHE A 479 20.75 -24.87 13.41
N THR A 480 20.93 -24.69 12.10
CA THR A 480 22.18 -24.13 11.57
C THR A 480 21.97 -22.69 11.15
N VAL A 481 22.71 -21.77 11.78
CA VAL A 481 22.75 -20.36 11.39
C VAL A 481 23.91 -20.16 10.43
N ALA A 482 23.60 -19.91 9.16
CA ALA A 482 24.59 -19.49 8.18
C ALA A 482 24.60 -17.97 8.06
N ALA A 483 25.80 -17.38 7.94
CA ALA A 483 25.92 -16.01 7.47
C ALA A 483 25.55 -16.00 5.97
N GLY A 484 24.52 -15.23 5.61
CA GLY A 484 24.09 -15.08 4.22
C GLY A 484 25.11 -14.30 3.38
N THR A 485 24.82 -14.18 2.08
CA THR A 485 25.57 -13.29 1.16
C THR A 485 25.46 -11.81 1.53
N HIS A 486 24.41 -11.46 2.28
CA HIS A 486 24.18 -10.13 2.83
C HIS A 486 24.46 -10.16 4.33
N ALA A 487 25.19 -9.16 4.83
CA ALA A 487 25.64 -9.11 6.22
C ALA A 487 24.48 -8.99 7.23
N ASN A 488 23.30 -8.59 6.76
CA ASN A 488 22.09 -8.37 7.54
C ASN A 488 21.10 -9.55 7.51
N ARG A 489 21.49 -10.75 7.05
CA ARG A 489 20.60 -11.93 6.99
C ARG A 489 21.09 -13.09 7.83
N LEU A 490 20.19 -13.65 8.63
CA LEU A 490 20.35 -14.93 9.29
C LEU A 490 19.55 -15.99 8.54
N VAL A 491 20.25 -16.99 8.02
CA VAL A 491 19.65 -18.15 7.36
C VAL A 491 19.52 -19.27 8.38
N LEU A 492 18.31 -19.77 8.56
CA LEU A 492 17.93 -20.78 9.54
C LEU A 492 17.39 -22.01 8.83
N ASP A 493 18.18 -23.08 8.90
CA ASP A 493 17.77 -24.44 8.51
C ASP A 493 17.32 -25.19 9.77
N VAL A 494 16.25 -25.97 9.65
CA VAL A 494 15.56 -26.62 10.77
C VAL A 494 15.19 -28.05 10.44
N SER A 495 15.25 -28.92 11.45
CA SER A 495 14.85 -30.32 11.28
C SER A 495 13.34 -30.44 11.16
N ALA A 496 12.87 -30.96 10.02
CA ALA A 496 11.46 -31.33 9.79
C ALA A 496 10.91 -32.38 10.78
N ALA A 497 11.75 -32.98 11.63
CA ALA A 497 11.31 -33.87 12.71
C ALA A 497 10.66 -33.11 13.89
N VAL A 498 10.86 -31.79 13.97
CA VAL A 498 10.24 -30.92 14.98
C VAL A 498 9.06 -30.19 14.31
N PRO A 499 7.81 -30.40 14.77
CA PRO A 499 6.64 -29.86 14.06
C PRO A 499 6.39 -28.36 14.32
N VAL A 500 6.90 -27.83 15.43
CA VAL A 500 6.71 -26.43 15.84
C VAL A 500 8.05 -25.89 16.31
N HIS A 501 8.44 -24.75 15.77
CA HIS A 501 9.66 -24.06 16.16
C HIS A 501 9.35 -22.74 16.85
N SER A 502 10.17 -22.42 17.84
CA SER A 502 10.19 -21.11 18.49
C SER A 502 11.62 -20.59 18.50
N PHE A 503 11.79 -19.36 18.01
CA PHE A 503 13.07 -18.71 17.81
C PHE A 503 13.07 -17.34 18.46
N ARG A 504 14.14 -17.04 19.21
CA ARG A 504 14.36 -15.78 19.88
C ARG A 504 15.64 -15.14 19.42
N LEU A 505 15.56 -13.87 19.05
CA LEU A 505 16.69 -13.03 18.70
C LEU A 505 16.72 -11.80 19.60
N VAL A 506 17.85 -11.53 20.23
CA VAL A 506 18.07 -10.34 21.06
C VAL A 506 19.09 -9.45 20.38
N ARG A 507 18.67 -8.24 20.02
CA ARG A 507 19.49 -7.23 19.36
C ARG A 507 19.06 -5.84 19.81
N PRO A 508 19.60 -5.34 20.93
CA PRO A 508 19.43 -3.94 21.29
C PRO A 508 20.11 -3.07 20.23
N CYS A 509 19.39 -2.05 19.78
CA CYS A 509 19.94 -0.92 19.05
C CYS A 509 19.90 0.29 19.97
N ALA A 510 21.02 1.01 20.12
CA ALA A 510 21.12 2.14 21.04
C ALA A 510 20.05 3.23 20.79
N ASP A 511 19.55 3.31 19.55
CA ASP A 511 18.58 4.29 19.08
C ASP A 511 17.17 3.71 18.83
N ALA A 512 16.90 2.45 19.21
CA ALA A 512 15.59 1.81 19.01
C ALA A 512 14.60 2.01 20.18
N ALA A 513 14.95 2.84 21.16
CA ALA A 513 14.00 3.21 22.21
C ALA A 513 12.92 4.16 21.65
N PRO A 514 11.63 3.91 21.96
CA PRO A 514 10.48 4.58 21.33
C PRO A 514 10.46 6.10 21.50
#